data_AF-A0A3C1S785-F1
#
_entry.id   AF-A0A3C1S785-F1
#
_cell.length_a   1.000
_cell.length_b   1.000
_cell.length_c   1.000
_cell.angle_alpha   90.00
_cell.angle_beta   90.00
_cell.angle_gamma   90.00
#
_symmetry.space_group_name_H-M   'P 1'
#
loop_
_entity.id
_entity.type
_entity.pdbx_description
1 polymer ?
#
loop_
_entity_poly.entity_id
_entity_poly.type
_entity_poly.pdbx_seq_one_letter_code
_entity_poly.pdbx_strand_id
1 'polypeptide(L)'
;MAVVLAVMMAGAAFAGSLEAPAVPDDPASAMFTLESIYQRLATGAPGVKRVGPFAEPAASSTERHTLNDVMSKAPAVDNVNGAKPADVTAGKTFWGLRSDGTWGLQTGTRTN
;
A
#
# COMPACT_ATOMS: atom_id res chain seq x y z
N MET A 1 -3.81 -32.27 35.76
CA MET A 1 -4.97 -31.98 34.90
C MET A 1 -5.10 -30.46 34.81
N ALA A 2 -4.44 -29.83 33.83
CA ALA A 2 -4.47 -28.37 33.66
C ALA A 2 -4.15 -28.03 32.19
N VAL A 3 -4.98 -28.52 31.27
CA VAL A 3 -4.81 -28.28 29.82
C VAL A 3 -6.04 -27.59 29.22
N VAL A 4 -6.87 -26.91 30.02
CA VAL A 4 -8.17 -26.39 29.54
C VAL A 4 -8.29 -24.85 29.61
N LEU A 5 -7.22 -24.10 29.92
CA LEU A 5 -7.34 -22.65 30.19
C LEU A 5 -6.54 -21.71 29.26
N ALA A 6 -6.17 -22.13 28.05
CA ALA A 6 -5.33 -21.30 27.16
C ALA A 6 -5.99 -20.86 25.83
N VAL A 7 -7.28 -21.12 25.60
CA VAL A 7 -7.93 -20.90 24.28
C VAL A 7 -9.12 -19.91 24.36
N MET A 8 -8.95 -18.76 25.01
CA MET A 8 -10.04 -17.76 25.12
C MET A 8 -9.60 -16.31 24.86
N MET A 9 -8.39 -16.05 24.36
CA MET A 9 -8.00 -14.72 23.86
C MET A 9 -8.25 -14.59 22.35
N ALA A 10 -9.45 -14.96 21.91
CA ALA A 10 -9.94 -14.51 20.61
C ALA A 10 -10.31 -13.02 20.78
N GLY A 11 -9.35 -12.13 20.55
CA GLY A 11 -9.59 -10.69 20.53
C GLY A 11 -10.74 -10.40 19.58
N ALA A 12 -11.77 -9.71 20.08
CA ALA A 12 -12.87 -9.25 19.24
C ALA A 12 -12.29 -8.34 18.15
N ALA A 13 -12.21 -8.87 16.93
CA ALA A 13 -11.96 -8.05 15.75
C ALA A 13 -13.24 -7.25 15.51
N PHE A 14 -13.24 -5.97 15.90
CA PHE A 14 -14.29 -5.06 15.47
C PHE A 14 -14.10 -4.84 13.96
N ALA A 15 -15.00 -5.41 13.17
CA ALA A 15 -15.14 -5.02 11.78
C ALA A 15 -15.41 -3.50 11.74
N GLY A 16 -14.81 -2.81 10.77
CA GLY A 16 -15.13 -1.40 10.51
C GLY A 16 -16.62 -1.21 10.25
N SER A 17 -17.07 0.05 10.31
CA SER A 17 -18.46 0.38 9.99
C SER A 17 -18.82 -0.13 8.59
N LEU A 18 -20.00 -0.76 8.46
CA LEU A 18 -20.60 -1.11 7.17
C LEU A 18 -21.30 0.10 6.52
N GLU A 19 -21.50 1.17 7.28
CA GLU A 19 -22.07 2.41 6.75
C GLU A 19 -21.13 3.04 5.74
N ALA A 20 -21.71 3.58 4.67
CA ALA A 20 -20.95 4.30 3.66
C ALA A 20 -20.21 5.48 4.34
N PRO A 21 -18.89 5.63 4.10
CA PRO A 21 -18.09 6.64 4.78
C PRO A 21 -18.52 8.07 4.46
N ALA A 22 -19.14 8.29 3.30
CA ALA A 22 -19.83 9.51 2.90
C ALA A 22 -20.72 9.25 1.67
N VAL A 23 -21.57 10.20 1.30
CA VAL A 23 -22.35 10.15 0.06
C VAL A 23 -21.43 10.20 -1.17
N PRO A 24 -21.83 9.68 -2.35
CA PRO A 24 -20.95 9.55 -3.54
C PRO A 24 -20.32 10.86 -4.05
N ASP A 25 -20.95 11.97 -3.73
CA ASP A 25 -20.60 13.32 -4.18
C ASP A 25 -19.70 14.05 -3.18
N ASP A 26 -19.54 13.48 -1.98
CA ASP A 26 -18.75 14.07 -0.90
C ASP A 26 -17.25 13.85 -1.17
N PRO A 27 -16.38 14.88 -1.02
CA PRO A 27 -14.92 14.72 -1.10
C PRO A 27 -14.35 13.63 -0.18
N ALA A 28 -15.01 13.32 0.94
CA ALA A 28 -14.63 12.21 1.83
C ALA A 28 -14.81 10.83 1.17
N SER A 29 -15.69 10.70 0.17
CA SER A 29 -15.85 9.50 -0.67
C SER A 29 -14.85 9.42 -1.83
N ALA A 30 -13.95 10.41 -1.97
CA ALA A 30 -12.98 10.45 -3.04
C ALA A 30 -11.86 9.40 -2.84
N MET A 31 -11.54 8.69 -3.93
CA MET A 31 -10.51 7.67 -3.99
C MET A 31 -9.36 8.10 -4.93
N PHE A 32 -8.17 7.53 -4.74
CA PHE A 32 -7.09 7.66 -5.72
C PHE A 32 -7.46 6.95 -7.02
N THR A 33 -7.02 7.52 -8.14
CA THR A 33 -7.20 6.91 -9.47
C THR A 33 -6.11 5.86 -9.72
N LEU A 34 -6.35 4.95 -10.69
CA LEU A 34 -5.32 4.02 -11.15
C LEU A 34 -4.08 4.76 -11.66
N GLU A 35 -4.27 5.90 -12.33
CA GLU A 35 -3.19 6.78 -12.77
C GLU A 35 -2.34 7.28 -11.60
N SER A 36 -2.98 7.79 -10.53
CA SER A 36 -2.28 8.23 -9.32
C SER A 36 -1.46 7.11 -8.69
N ILE A 37 -1.98 5.88 -8.68
CA ILE A 37 -1.26 4.71 -8.15
C ILE A 37 -0.08 4.34 -9.05
N TYR A 38 -0.29 4.28 -10.37
CA TYR A 38 0.76 4.00 -11.34
C TYR A 38 1.91 5.01 -11.24
N GLN A 39 1.61 6.31 -11.22
CA GLN A 39 2.62 7.37 -11.09
C GLN A 39 3.36 7.30 -9.76
N ARG A 40 2.65 6.98 -8.66
CA ARG A 40 3.30 6.77 -7.36
C ARG A 40 4.33 5.65 -7.41
N LEU A 41 4.03 4.55 -8.09
CA LEU A 41 4.95 3.41 -8.23
C LEU A 41 6.07 3.69 -9.24
N ALA A 42 5.77 4.38 -10.34
CA ALA A 42 6.71 4.63 -11.43
C ALA A 42 7.71 5.76 -11.13
N THR A 43 7.29 6.82 -10.45
CA THR A 43 8.09 8.04 -10.26
C THR A 43 8.17 8.52 -8.81
N GLY A 44 7.40 7.91 -7.90
CA GLY A 44 7.27 8.39 -6.52
C GLY A 44 6.36 9.61 -6.37
N ALA A 45 5.73 10.09 -7.44
CA ALA A 45 4.83 11.24 -7.40
C ALA A 45 3.68 11.01 -6.39
N PRO A 46 3.27 12.03 -5.61
CA PRO A 46 2.14 11.89 -4.72
C PRO A 46 0.86 11.65 -5.52
N GLY A 47 0.04 10.71 -5.07
CA GLY A 47 -1.27 10.50 -5.65
C GLY A 47 -2.20 11.68 -5.36
N VAL A 48 -3.15 11.93 -6.25
CA VAL A 48 -4.25 12.88 -6.03
C VAL A 48 -5.56 12.09 -6.08
N LYS A 49 -6.44 12.33 -5.10
CA LYS A 49 -7.79 11.76 -5.09
C LYS A 49 -8.63 12.39 -6.20
N ARG A 50 -9.63 11.66 -6.71
CA ARG A 50 -10.63 12.25 -7.61
C ARG A 50 -11.22 13.51 -6.98
N VAL A 51 -11.47 14.52 -7.80
CA VAL A 51 -12.16 15.75 -7.37
C VAL A 51 -13.55 15.74 -8.02
N GLY A 52 -14.57 16.05 -7.23
CA GLY A 52 -15.95 16.10 -7.71
C GLY A 52 -16.69 14.76 -7.68
N PRO A 53 -17.96 14.76 -8.13
CA PRO A 53 -18.82 13.57 -8.12
C PRO A 53 -18.27 12.50 -9.06
N PHE A 54 -18.76 11.28 -8.89
CA PHE A 54 -18.48 10.23 -9.86
C PHE A 54 -19.03 10.66 -11.23
N ALA A 55 -18.18 10.65 -12.25
CA ALA A 55 -18.56 10.96 -13.62
C ALA A 55 -18.35 9.70 -14.46
N GLU A 56 -19.43 9.28 -15.12
CA GLU A 56 -19.35 8.19 -16.09
C GLU A 56 -18.37 8.57 -17.23
N PRO A 57 -17.58 7.62 -17.74
CA PRO A 57 -16.74 7.88 -18.90
C PRO A 57 -17.58 8.27 -20.11
N ALA A 58 -17.38 9.47 -20.66
CA ALA A 58 -18.04 9.90 -21.90
C ALA A 58 -17.58 9.11 -23.14
N ALA A 59 -16.43 8.43 -23.05
CA ALA A 59 -15.91 7.51 -24.05
C ALA A 59 -14.97 6.47 -23.41
N SER A 60 -14.69 5.38 -24.11
CA SER A 60 -13.54 4.53 -23.80
C SER A 60 -12.28 5.36 -23.94
N SER A 61 -11.44 5.41 -22.91
CA SER A 61 -10.13 6.06 -23.00
C SER A 61 -9.07 4.97 -23.14
N THR A 62 -8.26 5.09 -24.19
CA THR A 62 -7.14 4.20 -24.53
C THR A 62 -5.85 4.53 -23.79
N GLU A 63 -5.81 5.66 -23.07
CA GLU A 63 -4.62 6.13 -22.34
C GLU A 63 -4.55 5.61 -20.89
N ARG A 64 -5.48 4.76 -20.45
CA ARG A 64 -5.52 4.28 -19.07
C ARG A 64 -4.65 3.05 -18.88
N HIS A 65 -3.78 3.10 -17.88
CA HIS A 65 -3.04 1.95 -17.39
C HIS A 65 -3.98 0.83 -16.92
N THR A 66 -3.72 -0.38 -17.39
CA THR A 66 -4.39 -1.60 -16.92
C THR A 66 -3.87 -2.01 -15.54
N LEU A 67 -4.58 -2.90 -14.86
CA LEU A 67 -4.07 -3.50 -13.62
C LEU A 67 -2.74 -4.25 -13.84
N ASN A 68 -2.51 -4.80 -15.04
CA ASN A 68 -1.24 -5.42 -15.41
C ASN A 68 -0.12 -4.37 -15.48
N ASP A 69 -0.40 -3.20 -16.06
CA ASP A 69 0.57 -2.10 -16.10
C ASP A 69 0.92 -1.62 -14.68
N VAL A 70 -0.07 -1.51 -13.80
CA VAL A 70 0.16 -1.16 -12.38
C VAL A 70 1.03 -2.23 -11.70
N MET A 71 0.68 -3.51 -11.83
CA MET A 71 1.46 -4.59 -11.23
C MET A 71 2.87 -4.68 -11.82
N SER A 72 3.08 -4.30 -13.08
CA SER A 72 4.41 -4.23 -13.68
C SER A 72 5.34 -3.20 -13.01
N LYS A 73 4.77 -2.20 -12.32
CA LYS A 73 5.52 -1.19 -11.56
C LYS A 73 5.70 -1.53 -10.09
N ALA A 74 5.01 -2.56 -9.59
CA ALA A 74 5.19 -2.98 -8.20
C ALA A 74 6.62 -3.51 -8.01
N PRO A 75 7.26 -3.24 -6.85
CA PRO A 75 8.56 -3.81 -6.55
C PRO A 75 8.51 -5.34 -6.61
N ALA A 76 9.60 -5.96 -7.08
CA ALA A 76 9.77 -7.40 -7.04
C ALA A 76 10.47 -7.81 -5.74
N VAL A 77 10.17 -9.02 -5.27
CA VAL A 77 10.90 -9.60 -4.13
C VAL A 77 12.34 -9.92 -4.53
N ASP A 78 13.28 -9.50 -3.69
CA ASP A 78 14.69 -9.85 -3.84
C ASP A 78 15.32 -10.18 -2.47
N ASN A 79 15.46 -11.47 -2.18
CA ASN A 79 16.13 -11.96 -0.97
C ASN A 79 17.65 -12.14 -1.15
N VAL A 80 18.15 -12.01 -2.38
CA VAL A 80 19.57 -12.19 -2.70
C VAL A 80 20.30 -10.86 -2.59
N ASN A 81 19.81 -9.81 -3.25
CA ASN A 81 20.44 -8.49 -3.29
C ASN A 81 19.61 -7.39 -2.60
N GLY A 82 18.39 -7.69 -2.14
CA GLY A 82 17.60 -6.72 -1.40
C GLY A 82 18.31 -6.30 -0.12
N ALA A 83 18.45 -4.98 0.06
CA ALA A 83 19.12 -4.38 1.21
C ALA A 83 18.43 -4.76 2.53
N LYS A 84 19.25 -5.02 3.54
CA LYS A 84 18.85 -5.20 4.94
C LYS A 84 19.06 -3.88 5.68
N PRO A 85 18.42 -3.67 6.85
CA PRO A 85 18.70 -2.52 7.71
C PRO A 85 20.20 -2.31 7.99
N ALA A 86 20.96 -3.39 8.17
CA ALA A 86 22.40 -3.34 8.41
C ALA A 86 23.25 -2.88 7.20
N ASP A 87 22.67 -2.83 5.99
CA ASP A 87 23.36 -2.37 4.79
C ASP A 87 23.20 -0.85 4.56
N VAL A 88 22.20 -0.24 5.21
CA VAL A 88 21.84 1.17 5.05
C VAL A 88 22.29 1.97 6.28
N THR A 89 22.90 3.14 6.05
CA THR A 89 23.37 4.03 7.13
C THR A 89 22.29 4.34 8.15
N ALA A 90 22.66 4.34 9.43
CA ALA A 90 21.78 4.59 10.55
C ALA A 90 20.88 5.83 10.36
N GLY A 91 19.57 5.64 10.56
CA GLY A 91 18.57 6.72 10.49
C GLY A 91 18.07 7.10 9.08
N LYS A 92 18.60 6.49 8.02
CA LYS A 92 18.06 6.66 6.65
C LYS A 92 16.95 5.65 6.38
N THR A 93 15.90 6.07 5.67
CA THR A 93 14.78 5.21 5.30
C THR A 93 14.94 4.65 3.89
N PHE A 94 14.41 3.44 3.67
CA PHE A 94 14.37 2.78 2.36
C PHE A 94 13.15 1.86 2.26
N TRP A 95 12.79 1.45 1.04
CA TRP A 95 11.78 0.41 0.82
C TRP A 95 12.44 -0.95 0.66
N GLY A 96 12.22 -1.85 1.61
CA GLY A 96 12.76 -3.21 1.59
C GLY A 96 12.07 -4.10 0.57
N LEU A 97 12.87 -4.82 -0.21
CA LEU A 97 12.43 -5.76 -1.25
C LEU A 97 12.42 -7.22 -0.77
N ARG A 98 12.85 -7.49 0.46
CA ARG A 98 12.99 -8.87 0.95
C ARG A 98 11.65 -9.37 1.49
N SER A 99 11.37 -10.67 1.34
CA SER A 99 10.14 -11.31 1.82
C SER A 99 10.28 -11.98 3.19
N ASP A 100 11.43 -11.82 3.85
CA ASP A 100 11.75 -12.37 5.17
C ASP A 100 11.25 -11.49 6.33
N GLY A 101 10.12 -10.80 6.12
CA GLY A 101 9.53 -9.88 7.09
C GLY A 101 10.05 -8.45 7.01
N THR A 102 10.95 -8.14 6.08
CA THR A 102 11.49 -6.78 5.87
C THR A 102 10.95 -6.09 4.61
N TRP A 103 9.83 -6.57 4.06
CA TRP A 103 9.12 -5.92 2.97
C TRP A 103 8.50 -4.59 3.43
N GLY A 104 8.64 -3.54 2.63
CA GLY A 104 8.04 -2.22 2.94
C GLY A 104 9.01 -1.22 3.54
N LEU A 105 8.50 -0.16 4.19
CA LEU A 105 9.33 0.90 4.74
C LEU A 105 10.23 0.37 5.88
N GLN A 106 11.54 0.59 5.75
CA GLN A 106 12.57 0.20 6.71
C GLN A 106 13.48 1.39 7.05
N THR A 107 14.21 1.28 8.15
CA THR A 107 15.22 2.26 8.59
C THR A 107 16.58 1.57 8.75
N GLY A 108 17.63 2.19 8.22
CA GLY A 108 19.00 1.68 8.31
C GLY A 108 19.56 1.69 9.73
N THR A 109 20.46 0.76 10.00
CA THR A 109 21.15 0.57 11.29
C THR A 109 22.67 0.52 11.16
N ARG A 110 23.22 0.62 9.95
CA ARG A 110 24.67 0.58 9.74
C ARG A 110 25.34 1.78 10.41
N THR A 111 26.16 1.52 11.42
CA THR A 111 27.06 2.52 12.00
C THR A 111 28.18 2.82 11.01
N ASN A 112 28.46 4.11 10.79
CA ASN A 112 29.62 4.54 10.00
C ASN A 112 30.93 4.21 10.71
#